data_AF-V3ZAC5-F1
#
_entry.id   AF-V3ZAC5-F1
#
_cell.length_a   1.000
_cell.length_b   1.000
_cell.length_c   1.000
_cell.angle_alpha   90.00
_cell.angle_beta   90.00
_cell.angle_gamma   90.00
#
_symmetry.space_group_name_H-M   'P 1'
#
loop_
_entity.id
_entity.type
_entity.pdbx_description
1 polymer ?
#
loop_
_entity_poly.entity_id
_entity_poly.type
_entity_poly.pdbx_seq_one_letter_code
_entity_poly.pdbx_strand_id
1 'polypeptide(L)'
;VGNRDAVGYGMNGRLFYNDSMEFPYPSIRFGENTQDVLALRAKERDDWSTLSVEDKKALYRASFCNNFAEMRAPTGYWKDYLTSFLVMMSMSLL
;
A
#
# COMPACT_ATOMS: atom_id res chain seq x y z
N VAL A 1 -3.09 -14.96 -5.03
CA VAL A 1 -3.39 -14.50 -6.41
C VAL A 1 -2.06 -14.29 -7.13
N GLY A 2 -1.76 -15.13 -8.12
CA GLY A 2 -0.36 -15.36 -8.48
C GLY A 2 0.41 -15.91 -7.28
N ASN A 3 1.68 -15.50 -7.12
CA ASN A 3 2.55 -15.93 -6.02
C ASN A 3 2.39 -15.09 -4.73
N ARG A 4 1.16 -14.68 -4.40
CA ARG A 4 0.83 -13.84 -3.23
C ARG A 4 -0.21 -14.49 -2.35
N ASP A 5 -0.02 -14.38 -1.03
CA ASP A 5 -0.90 -14.93 -0.02
C ASP A 5 -2.23 -14.19 0.05
N ALA A 6 -3.32 -14.96 0.11
CA ALA A 6 -4.62 -14.47 0.55
C ALA A 6 -4.67 -14.46 2.08
N VAL A 7 -5.04 -13.34 2.66
CA VAL A 7 -4.97 -13.10 4.12
C VAL A 7 -6.30 -12.73 4.73
N GLY A 8 -7.33 -12.44 3.94
CA GLY A 8 -8.65 -12.13 4.49
C GLY A 8 -9.74 -11.91 3.45
N TYR A 9 -10.88 -11.46 3.93
CA TYR A 9 -12.07 -11.19 3.10
C TYR A 9 -11.91 -9.95 2.20
N GLY A 10 -11.19 -8.94 2.66
CA GLY A 10 -11.05 -7.65 1.98
C GLY A 10 -12.36 -6.86 1.90
N MET A 11 -12.42 -5.89 0.98
CA MET A 11 -13.52 -4.93 0.89
C MET A 11 -14.86 -5.54 0.44
N ASN A 12 -14.84 -6.57 -0.41
CA ASN A 12 -16.04 -7.14 -1.04
C ASN A 12 -15.94 -8.65 -1.33
N GLY A 13 -15.08 -9.36 -0.60
CA GLY A 13 -14.85 -10.79 -0.80
C GLY A 13 -14.00 -11.15 -2.02
N ARG A 14 -13.55 -10.16 -2.81
CA ARG A 14 -12.64 -10.39 -3.93
C ARG A 14 -11.19 -10.36 -3.47
N LEU A 15 -10.40 -11.24 -4.07
CA LEU A 15 -8.95 -11.28 -3.86
C LEU A 15 -8.24 -10.22 -4.70
N PHE A 16 -8.11 -9.01 -4.14
CA PHE A 16 -7.31 -7.93 -4.70
C PHE A 16 -6.60 -7.13 -3.61
N TYR A 17 -5.48 -6.52 -4.00
CA TYR A 17 -4.72 -5.61 -3.15
C TYR A 17 -5.17 -4.18 -3.41
N ASN A 18 -5.36 -3.39 -2.35
CA ASN A 18 -5.56 -1.95 -2.44
C ASN A 18 -5.10 -1.29 -1.14
N ASP A 19 -4.36 -0.19 -1.26
CA ASP A 19 -4.07 0.69 -0.13
C ASP A 19 -5.26 1.61 0.09
N SER A 20 -5.99 1.38 1.18
CA SER A 20 -7.14 2.21 1.55
C SER A 20 -7.10 2.52 3.04
N MET A 21 -7.39 3.76 3.37
CA MET A 21 -7.56 4.18 4.77
C MET A 21 -8.85 3.63 5.39
N GLU A 22 -9.89 3.41 4.57
CA GLU A 22 -11.19 2.87 5.01
C GLU A 22 -11.14 1.34 5.16
N PHE A 23 -10.36 0.69 4.29
CA PHE A 23 -10.16 -0.76 4.27
C PHE A 23 -8.68 -1.08 4.47
N PRO A 24 -8.17 -0.92 5.71
CA PRO A 24 -6.74 -1.01 6.00
C PRO A 24 -6.18 -2.42 5.90
N TYR A 25 -7.05 -3.43 5.81
CA TYR A 25 -6.70 -4.83 5.71
C TYR A 25 -7.15 -5.39 4.34
N PRO A 26 -6.26 -5.38 3.32
CA PRO A 26 -6.57 -5.92 2.01
C PRO A 26 -6.72 -7.45 2.05
N SER A 27 -7.39 -8.01 1.05
CA SER A 27 -7.65 -9.46 0.97
C SER A 27 -6.40 -10.31 0.67
N ILE A 28 -5.36 -9.70 0.08
CA ILE A 28 -4.09 -10.33 -0.26
C ILE A 28 -2.94 -9.45 0.22
N ARG A 29 -1.74 -10.01 0.36
CA ARG A 29 -0.52 -9.22 0.66
C ARG A 29 -0.02 -8.45 -0.56
N PHE A 30 0.74 -7.38 -0.32
CA PHE A 30 1.36 -6.58 -1.38
C PHE A 30 2.42 -7.37 -2.15
N GLY A 31 3.46 -7.83 -1.44
CA GLY A 31 4.63 -8.48 -2.01
C GLY A 31 4.40 -9.95 -2.36
N GLU A 32 5.12 -10.42 -3.38
CA GLU A 32 5.17 -11.83 -3.74
C GLU A 32 6.02 -12.66 -2.76
N ASN A 33 5.75 -13.96 -2.72
CA ASN A 33 6.49 -14.93 -1.93
C ASN A 33 7.84 -15.25 -2.57
N THR A 34 8.77 -14.30 -2.48
CA THR A 34 10.19 -14.53 -2.78
C THR A 34 10.85 -15.34 -1.65
N GLN A 35 12.03 -15.91 -1.90
CA GLN A 35 12.75 -16.69 -0.88
C GLN A 35 13.01 -15.88 0.39
N ASP A 36 13.42 -14.61 0.26
CA ASP A 36 13.69 -13.73 1.40
C ASP A 36 12.42 -13.42 2.20
N VAL A 37 11.31 -13.14 1.51
CA VAL A 37 10.02 -12.91 2.16
C VAL A 37 9.58 -14.16 2.90
N LEU A 38 9.66 -15.34 2.27
CA LEU A 38 9.30 -16.60 2.92
C LEU A 38 10.17 -16.91 4.15
N ALA A 39 11.47 -16.60 4.10
CA ALA A 39 12.35 -16.73 5.26
C ALA A 39 11.96 -15.78 6.39
N LEU A 40 11.62 -14.52 6.09
CA LEU A 40 11.07 -13.58 7.08
C LEU A 40 9.74 -14.06 7.65
N ARG A 41 8.85 -14.64 6.83
CA ARG A 41 7.57 -15.22 7.27
C ARG A 41 7.74 -16.42 8.18
N ALA A 42 8.79 -17.21 8.00
CA ALA A 42 9.09 -18.30 8.92
C ALA A 42 9.38 -17.75 10.33
N LYS A 43 10.15 -16.66 10.42
CA LYS A 43 10.43 -15.96 11.69
C LYS A 43 9.19 -15.27 12.27
N GLU A 44 8.28 -14.76 11.42
CA GLU A 44 7.02 -14.12 11.84
C GLU A 44 6.13 -15.03 12.71
N ARG A 45 6.29 -16.36 12.59
CA ARG A 45 5.52 -17.35 13.37
C ARG A 45 6.02 -17.55 14.80
N ASP A 46 7.27 -17.16 15.08
CA ASP A 46 7.87 -17.23 16.41
C ASP A 46 7.62 -15.92 17.20
N ASP A 47 8.23 -15.80 18.39
CA ASP A 47 8.06 -14.62 19.24
C ASP A 47 8.64 -13.34 18.61
N TRP A 48 7.79 -12.32 18.49
CA TRP A 48 8.13 -11.02 17.91
C TRP A 48 9.08 -10.18 18.77
N SER A 49 9.32 -10.60 20.03
CA SER A 49 10.38 -10.00 20.86
C SER A 49 11.78 -10.24 20.26
N THR A 50 11.95 -11.34 19.52
CA THR A 50 13.23 -11.75 18.92
C THR A 50 13.50 -11.10 17.55
N LEU A 51 12.48 -10.50 16.93
CA LEU A 51 12.59 -9.84 15.63
C LEU A 51 13.29 -8.48 15.76
N SER A 52 14.27 -8.25 14.89
CA SER A 52 14.90 -6.94 14.74
C SER A 52 13.90 -5.90 14.24
N VAL A 53 14.23 -4.61 14.42
CA VAL A 53 13.39 -3.52 13.91
C VAL A 53 13.33 -3.55 12.38
N GLU A 54 14.44 -3.95 11.75
CA GLU A 54 14.59 -4.11 10.32
C GLU A 54 13.70 -5.24 9.79
N ASP A 55 13.67 -6.39 10.48
CA ASP A 55 12.79 -7.51 10.13
C ASP A 55 11.31 -7.10 10.20
N LYS A 56 10.92 -6.34 11.24
CA LYS A 56 9.54 -5.84 11.38
C LYS A 56 9.17 -4.88 10.25
N LYS A 57 10.07 -3.98 9.87
CA LYS A 57 9.88 -3.07 8.73
C LYS A 57 9.80 -3.83 7.41
N ALA A 58 10.64 -4.84 7.21
CA ALA A 58 10.64 -5.68 6.02
C ALA A 58 9.33 -6.49 5.91
N LEU A 59 8.87 -7.10 7.00
CA LEU A 59 7.57 -7.77 7.07
C LEU A 59 6.41 -6.82 6.77
N TYR A 60 6.48 -5.57 7.26
CA TYR A 60 5.49 -4.55 6.95
C TYR A 60 5.47 -4.23 5.45
N ARG A 61 6.62 -3.94 4.83
CA ARG A 61 6.74 -3.65 3.40
C ARG A 61 6.38 -4.83 2.50
N ALA A 62 6.61 -6.07 2.95
CA ALA A 62 6.14 -7.25 2.23
C ALA A 62 4.62 -7.42 2.31
N SER A 63 3.99 -6.90 3.37
CA SER A 63 2.54 -6.98 3.56
C SER A 63 1.80 -5.83 2.90
N PHE A 64 2.37 -4.62 2.97
CA PHE A 64 1.76 -3.37 2.54
C PHE A 64 2.69 -2.55 1.66
N CYS A 65 2.17 -1.96 0.59
CA CYS A 65 2.90 -1.06 -0.29
C CYS A 65 3.19 0.27 0.41
N ASN A 66 2.13 0.94 0.87
CA ASN A 66 2.20 2.24 1.52
C ASN A 66 1.83 2.17 3.00
N ASN A 67 2.50 2.98 3.82
CA ASN A 67 2.03 3.26 5.16
C ASN A 67 0.99 4.40 5.20
N PHE A 68 0.32 4.59 6.34
CA PHE A 68 -0.71 5.63 6.46
C PHE A 68 -0.19 7.06 6.28
N ALA A 69 1.07 7.33 6.62
CA ALA A 69 1.66 8.66 6.39
C ALA A 69 1.90 8.88 4.89
N GLU A 70 2.36 7.86 4.17
CA GLU A 70 2.55 7.87 2.72
C GLU A 70 1.21 8.04 1.99
N MET A 71 0.16 7.32 2.39
CA MET A 71 -1.19 7.48 1.83
C MET A 71 -1.79 8.87 2.07
N ARG A 72 -1.42 9.55 3.14
CA ARG A 72 -1.90 10.90 3.49
C ARG A 72 -1.01 12.01 2.94
N ALA A 73 0.12 11.68 2.32
CA ALA A 73 1.05 12.68 1.85
C ALA A 73 0.40 13.55 0.76
N PRO A 74 0.53 14.89 0.85
CA PRO A 74 -0.03 15.78 -0.16
C PRO A 74 0.72 15.60 -1.49
N THR A 75 -0.01 15.35 -2.58
CA THR A 75 0.58 15.13 -3.91
C THR A 75 0.85 16.42 -4.68
N GLY A 76 0.16 17.52 -4.33
CA GLY A 76 0.30 18.80 -5.01
C GLY A 76 -0.56 18.98 -6.27
N TYR A 77 -1.37 17.99 -6.66
CA TYR A 77 -2.21 18.03 -7.88
C TYR A 77 -3.16 19.24 -7.95
N TRP A 78 -3.52 19.84 -6.81
CA TRP A 78 -4.32 21.06 -6.79
C TRP A 78 -3.68 22.21 -7.58
N LYS A 79 -2.35 22.25 -7.66
CA LYS A 79 -1.61 23.27 -8.44
C LYS A 79 -1.83 23.06 -9.94
N ASP A 80 -1.81 21.82 -10.39
CA ASP A 80 -2.03 21.45 -11.78
C ASP A 80 -3.48 21.79 -12.17
N TYR A 81 -4.45 21.39 -11.35
CA TYR A 81 -5.86 21.73 -11.56
C TYR A 81 -6.11 23.24 -11.61
N LEU A 82 -5.50 23.99 -10.69
CA LEU A 82 -5.61 25.45 -10.67
C LEU A 82 -5.02 26.07 -11.95
N THR A 83 -3.88 25.59 -12.40
CA THR A 83 -3.23 26.07 -13.63
C THR A 83 -4.09 25.78 -14.84
N SER A 84 -4.57 24.54 -15.01
CA SER A 84 -5.47 24.17 -16.11
C SER A 84 -6.75 24.99 -16.10
N PHE A 85 -7.34 25.23 -14.93
CA PHE A 85 -8.54 26.05 -14.78
C PHE A 85 -8.32 27.49 -15.26
N LEU A 86 -7.25 28.15 -14.79
CA LEU A 86 -6.93 29.53 -15.17
C LEU A 86 -6.61 29.66 -16.67
N VAL A 87 -5.91 28.69 -17.26
CA VAL A 87 -5.61 28.67 -18.69
C VAL A 87 -6.89 28.55 -19.52
N MET A 88 -7.81 27.64 -19.16
CA MET A 88 -9.09 27.49 -19.86
C MET A 88 -9.94 28.76 -19.76
N MET A 89 -9.97 29.42 -18.60
CA MET A 89 -10.67 30.70 -18.44
C MET A 89 -10.11 31.79 -19.36
N SER A 90 -8.79 31.92 -19.43
CA SER A 90 -8.13 32.89 -20.33
C SER A 90 -8.50 32.64 -21.80
N MET A 91 -8.45 31.38 -22.24
CA MET A 91 -8.81 31.00 -23.61
C MET A 91 -10.28 31.26 -23.94
N SER A 92 -11.19 31.18 -22.97
CA SER A 92 -12.63 31.44 -23.18
C SER A 92 -12.97 32.93 -23.34
N LEU A 93 -12.04 33.83 -23.01
CA LEU A 93 -12.21 35.28 -23.13
C LEU A 93 -11.73 35.83 -24.49
N LEU A 94 -11.15 34.98 -25.35
CA LEU A 94 -10.76 35.28 -26.73
C LEU A 94 -11.90 34.94 -27.70
#